data_AF-A0A5S6QNZ5-F1
#
_entry.id   AF-A0A5S6QNZ5-F1
#
_cell.length_a   1.000
_cell.length_b   1.000
_cell.length_c   1.000
_cell.angle_alpha   90.00
_cell.angle_beta   90.00
_cell.angle_gamma   90.00
#
_symmetry.space_group_name_H-M   'P 1'
#
loop_
_entity.id
_entity.type
_entity.pdbx_description
1 polymer ?
#
loop_
_entity_poly.entity_id
_entity_poly.type
_entity_poly.pdbx_seq_one_letter_code
_entity_poly.pdbx_strand_id
1 'polypeptide(L)'
;MDAVRKSRAVARSAFSRACRQLEAELAAEQPDPVEVQVSLSMLNQKVEALVTEEQRLMEAMLQSAAELAEIDEDAKGSEEYTRRWLRLQQAAERQLQTDRCRSASGTIVSDGSSRSRRRFRLPKLELKRFNGDIDQWLSFWISFAQIHEDDSIAPEDKFQYLIQCMDENSRARELVESFPPTAGNYAKVIESLKSRFGRTELLVEVYVRKMLSLILRNAVRAEPLKLSSLYDKLESYMRALETLGVTTESHVATILPLVESCLPGEILRAWQRTNRGQSNSLGCDALSERLKRLMEFLRREVEGEDRIALAMSTTRSAKTAVERLPTQSRTD
;
A
#
# COMPACT_ATOMS: atom_id res chain seq x y z
N MET A 1 48.12 9.40 -0.54
CA MET A 1 47.68 10.32 0.53
C MET A 1 47.39 11.75 0.03
N ASP A 2 48.36 12.47 -0.55
CA ASP A 2 48.16 13.89 -0.93
C ASP A 2 47.09 14.14 -2.00
N ALA A 3 46.97 13.26 -3.00
CA ALA A 3 45.93 13.38 -4.04
C ALA A 3 44.51 13.25 -3.45
N VAL A 4 44.31 12.31 -2.51
CA VAL A 4 43.03 12.06 -1.83
C VAL A 4 42.67 13.23 -0.90
N ARG A 5 43.66 13.77 -0.16
CA ARG A 5 43.46 14.96 0.68
C ARG A 5 43.04 16.19 -0.14
N LYS A 6 43.63 16.40 -1.33
CA LYS A 6 43.26 17.48 -2.25
C LYS A 6 41.86 17.28 -2.84
N SER A 7 41.53 16.06 -3.27
CA SER A 7 40.20 15.70 -3.80
C SER A 7 39.10 15.95 -2.75
N ARG A 8 39.32 15.51 -1.50
CA ARG A 8 38.44 15.78 -0.36
C ARG A 8 38.25 17.27 -0.09
N ALA A 9 39.32 18.06 -0.14
CA ALA A 9 39.23 19.51 0.07
C ALA A 9 38.34 20.19 -1.00
N VAL A 10 38.42 19.73 -2.25
CA VAL A 10 37.54 20.18 -3.33
C VAL A 10 36.08 19.81 -3.04
N ALA A 11 35.82 18.57 -2.61
CA ALA A 11 34.48 18.12 -2.23
C ALA A 11 33.90 18.92 -1.06
N ARG A 12 34.68 19.18 0.00
CA ARG A 12 34.28 20.02 1.16
C ARG A 12 33.96 21.46 0.74
N SER A 13 34.75 22.02 -0.17
CA SER A 13 34.48 23.36 -0.71
C SER A 13 33.21 23.42 -1.56
N ALA A 14 32.90 22.35 -2.31
CA ALA A 14 31.69 22.24 -3.11
C ALA A 14 30.45 22.08 -2.23
N PHE A 15 30.52 21.22 -1.21
CA PHE A 15 29.47 21.08 -0.19
C PHE A 15 29.22 22.41 0.53
N SER A 16 30.27 23.10 0.97
CA SER A 16 30.14 24.38 1.67
C SER A 16 29.48 25.47 0.81
N ARG A 17 29.73 25.47 -0.50
CA ARG A 17 29.06 26.37 -1.44
C ARG A 17 27.57 26.03 -1.60
N ALA A 18 27.24 24.74 -1.73
CA ALA A 18 25.85 24.29 -1.79
C ALA A 18 25.07 24.60 -0.50
N CYS A 19 25.70 24.45 0.67
CA CYS A 19 25.12 24.86 1.95
C CYS A 19 24.78 26.35 1.98
N ARG A 20 25.72 27.22 1.56
CA ARG A 20 25.49 28.68 1.53
C ARG A 20 24.39 29.07 0.56
N GLN A 21 24.28 28.37 -0.56
CA GLN A 21 23.20 28.60 -1.53
C GLN A 21 21.83 28.26 -0.94
N LEU A 22 21.69 27.08 -0.32
CA LEU A 22 20.46 26.69 0.35
C LEU A 22 20.14 27.60 1.55
N GLU A 23 21.15 27.99 2.34
CA GLU A 23 20.99 28.96 3.44
C GLU A 23 20.47 30.32 2.92
N ALA A 24 20.97 30.81 1.78
CA ALA A 24 20.53 32.06 1.17
C ALA A 24 19.07 31.98 0.68
N GLU A 25 18.67 30.86 0.09
CA GLU A 25 17.30 30.61 -0.36
C GLU A 25 16.33 30.46 0.81
N LEU A 26 16.75 29.81 1.90
CA LEU A 26 15.96 29.68 3.13
C LEU A 26 15.83 31.00 3.90
N ALA A 27 16.77 31.94 3.71
CA ALA A 27 16.75 33.26 4.33
C ALA A 27 15.98 34.32 3.51
N ALA A 28 15.54 34.00 2.29
CA ALA A 28 14.78 34.92 1.47
C ALA A 28 13.39 35.21 2.06
N GLU A 29 12.91 36.46 1.93
CA GLU A 29 11.58 36.89 2.43
C GLU A 29 10.41 36.13 1.78
N GLN A 30 10.61 35.60 0.57
CA GLN A 30 9.70 34.68 -0.12
C GLN A 30 10.54 33.56 -0.77
N PRO A 31 10.79 32.45 -0.07
CA PRO A 31 11.50 31.31 -0.63
C PRO A 31 10.67 30.69 -1.76
N ASP A 32 11.21 30.60 -2.97
CA ASP A 32 10.57 29.82 -4.02
C ASP A 32 10.71 28.33 -3.68
N PRO A 33 9.60 27.59 -3.44
CA PRO A 33 9.66 26.18 -3.07
C PRO A 33 10.33 25.31 -4.14
N VAL A 34 10.31 25.74 -5.41
CA VAL A 34 10.99 25.03 -6.49
C VAL A 34 12.49 25.21 -6.40
N GLU A 35 12.97 26.44 -6.17
CA GLU A 35 14.41 26.71 -5.99
C GLU A 35 14.95 26.03 -4.73
N VAL A 36 14.23 26.11 -3.61
CA VAL A 36 14.61 25.42 -2.35
C VAL A 36 14.73 23.91 -2.58
N GLN A 37 13.81 23.30 -3.34
CA GLN A 37 13.86 21.87 -3.68
C GLN A 37 15.05 21.55 -4.60
N VAL A 38 15.35 22.41 -5.58
CA VAL A 38 16.49 22.26 -6.49
C VAL A 38 17.81 22.36 -5.72
N SER A 39 17.97 23.35 -4.85
CA SER A 39 19.16 23.51 -4.03
C SER A 39 19.32 22.42 -2.98
N LEU A 40 18.22 21.90 -2.43
CA LEU A 40 18.25 20.70 -1.58
C LEU A 40 18.76 19.48 -2.36
N SER A 41 18.28 19.27 -3.59
CA SER A 41 18.72 18.16 -4.44
C SER A 41 20.19 18.27 -4.84
N MET A 42 20.66 19.49 -5.14
CA MET A 42 22.07 19.78 -5.39
C MET A 42 22.92 19.54 -4.14
N LEU A 43 22.45 19.93 -2.96
CA LEU A 43 23.15 19.69 -1.69
C LEU A 43 23.30 18.19 -1.43
N ASN A 44 22.24 17.39 -1.61
CA ASN A 44 22.28 15.94 -1.43
C ASN A 44 23.30 15.28 -2.38
N GLN A 45 23.33 15.70 -3.66
CA GLN A 45 24.34 15.23 -4.60
C GLN A 45 25.77 15.57 -4.16
N LYS A 46 26.00 16.74 -3.55
CA LYS A 46 27.33 17.12 -3.04
C LYS A 46 27.71 16.37 -1.76
N VAL A 47 26.75 15.98 -0.93
CA VAL A 47 26.98 15.14 0.26
C VAL A 47 27.40 13.73 -0.13
N GLU A 48 26.74 13.10 -1.11
CA GLU A 48 27.13 11.79 -1.60
C GLU A 48 28.58 11.78 -2.12
N ALA A 49 28.95 12.82 -2.87
CA ALA A 49 30.32 13.01 -3.34
C ALA A 49 31.31 13.22 -2.17
N LEU A 50 30.92 13.96 -1.13
CA LEU A 50 31.77 14.18 0.04
C LEU A 50 31.99 12.89 0.85
N VAL A 51 30.92 12.12 1.10
CA VAL A 51 30.99 10.83 1.81
C VAL A 51 31.91 9.85 1.08
N THR A 52 31.83 9.81 -0.26
CA THR A 52 32.70 8.97 -1.09
C THR A 52 34.17 9.35 -0.92
N GLU A 53 34.50 10.64 -0.91
CA GLU A 53 35.88 11.11 -0.72
C GLU A 53 36.38 10.93 0.73
N GLU A 54 35.50 11.04 1.72
CA GLU A 54 35.83 10.75 3.13
C GLU A 54 36.10 9.26 3.35
N GLN A 55 35.33 8.37 2.73
CA GLN A 55 35.61 6.92 2.73
C GLN A 55 36.95 6.59 2.06
N ARG A 56 37.25 7.21 0.91
CA ARG A 56 38.55 7.03 0.23
C ARG A 56 39.73 7.48 1.08
N LEU A 57 39.58 8.56 1.84
CA LEU A 57 40.65 9.01 2.73
C LEU A 57 40.81 8.06 3.92
N MET A 58 39.70 7.62 4.52
CA MET A 58 39.72 6.64 5.60
C MET A 58 40.43 5.34 5.17
N GLU A 59 40.11 4.82 3.99
CA GLU A 59 40.79 3.64 3.43
C GLU A 59 42.29 3.90 3.21
N ALA A 60 42.67 5.07 2.68
CA ALA A 60 44.06 5.43 2.48
C ALA A 60 44.85 5.60 3.81
N MET A 61 44.20 6.08 4.88
CA MET A 61 44.80 6.19 6.23
C MET A 61 45.00 4.81 6.88
N LEU A 62 44.04 3.90 6.70
CA LEU A 62 44.16 2.52 7.16
C LEU A 62 45.30 1.78 6.44
N GLN A 63 45.45 2.00 5.12
CA GLN A 63 46.54 1.42 4.33
C GLN A 63 47.92 2.01 4.66
N SER A 64 47.99 3.27 5.13
CA SER A 64 49.24 3.92 5.52
C SER A 64 49.67 3.65 6.97
N ALA A 65 48.99 2.74 7.68
CA ALA A 65 49.20 2.45 9.10
C ALA A 65 49.17 3.72 9.99
N ALA A 66 48.24 4.64 9.70
CA ALA A 66 48.05 5.84 10.52
C ALA A 66 47.62 5.45 11.95
N GLU A 67 48.05 6.25 12.93
CA GLU A 67 47.67 6.02 14.33
C GLU A 67 46.15 6.21 14.52
N LEU A 68 45.56 5.39 15.38
CA LEU A 68 44.12 5.43 15.68
C LEU A 68 43.64 6.82 16.12
N ALA A 69 44.49 7.59 16.80
CA ALA A 69 44.18 8.96 17.22
C ALA A 69 44.01 9.93 16.02
N GLU A 70 44.82 9.80 14.97
CA GLU A 70 44.73 10.63 13.76
C GLU A 70 43.45 10.30 12.97
N ILE A 71 43.07 9.03 12.93
CA ILE A 71 41.82 8.56 12.28
C ILE A 71 40.59 9.08 13.05
N ASP A 72 40.61 9.03 14.38
CA ASP A 72 39.50 9.49 15.23
C ASP A 72 39.31 11.02 15.17
N GLU A 73 40.40 11.79 15.11
CA GLU A 73 40.34 13.25 14.95
C GLU A 73 39.77 13.64 13.57
N ASP A 74 40.17 12.95 12.51
CA ASP A 74 39.64 13.18 11.15
C ASP A 74 38.16 12.77 11.02
N ALA A 75 37.74 11.69 11.69
CA ALA A 75 36.35 11.27 11.77
C ALA A 75 35.49 12.32 12.48
N LYS A 76 35.94 12.85 13.62
CA LYS A 76 35.26 13.94 14.34
C LYS A 76 35.11 15.20 13.50
N GLY A 77 36.14 15.57 12.74
CA GLY A 77 36.07 16.70 11.81
C GLY A 77 35.05 16.48 10.67
N SER A 78 34.82 15.24 10.26
CA SER A 78 33.85 14.88 9.22
C SER A 78 32.41 14.91 9.74
N GLU A 79 32.19 14.56 11.02
CA GLU A 79 30.86 14.64 11.67
C GLU A 79 30.26 16.05 11.65
N GLU A 80 31.08 17.10 11.68
CA GLU A 80 30.59 18.49 11.63
C GLU A 80 29.86 18.80 10.32
N TYR A 81 30.34 18.25 9.20
CA TYR A 81 29.73 18.41 7.88
C TYR A 81 28.41 17.64 7.79
N THR A 82 28.36 16.43 8.34
CA THR A 82 27.14 15.62 8.45
C THR A 82 26.08 16.31 9.30
N ARG A 83 26.47 16.86 10.46
CA ARG A 83 25.56 17.63 11.32
C ARG A 83 25.03 18.87 10.62
N ARG A 84 25.87 19.57 9.85
CA ARG A 84 25.44 20.75 9.08
C ARG A 84 24.44 20.39 7.99
N TRP A 85 24.68 19.31 7.25
CA TRP A 85 23.75 18.82 6.23
C TRP A 85 22.39 18.47 6.82
N LEU A 86 22.35 17.66 7.89
CA LEU A 86 21.09 17.24 8.53
C LEU A 86 20.24 18.41 8.99
N ARG A 87 20.87 19.45 9.55
CA ARG A 87 20.16 20.69 9.97
C ARG A 87 19.53 21.41 8.78
N LEU A 88 20.28 21.55 7.67
CA LEU A 88 19.80 22.25 6.48
C LEU A 88 18.73 21.47 5.74
N GLN A 89 18.87 20.15 5.66
CA GLN A 89 17.85 19.27 5.09
C GLN A 89 16.53 19.41 5.87
N GLN A 90 16.59 19.33 7.20
CA GLN A 90 15.40 19.48 8.03
C GLN A 90 14.77 20.88 7.91
N ALA A 91 15.57 21.94 7.77
CA ALA A 91 15.06 23.30 7.57
C ALA A 91 14.34 23.46 6.22
N ALA A 92 14.90 22.91 5.15
CA ALA A 92 14.29 22.93 3.82
C ALA A 92 13.00 22.11 3.74
N GLU A 93 13.00 20.91 4.33
CA GLU A 93 11.80 20.06 4.37
C GLU A 93 10.65 20.72 5.14
N ARG A 94 10.93 21.43 6.25
CA ARG A 94 9.92 22.18 7.00
C ARG A 94 9.31 23.33 6.19
N GLN A 95 10.11 24.04 5.40
CA GLN A 95 9.60 25.10 4.51
C GLN A 95 8.68 24.51 3.43
N LEU A 96 9.12 23.43 2.77
CA LEU A 96 8.34 22.74 1.74
C LEU A 96 7.03 22.12 2.27
N GLN A 97 7.01 21.67 3.53
CA GLN A 97 5.79 21.21 4.21
C GLN A 97 4.86 22.36 4.61
N THR A 98 5.41 23.50 5.02
CA THR A 98 4.61 24.68 5.42
C THR A 98 3.80 25.23 4.24
N ASP A 99 4.36 25.23 3.02
CA ASP A 99 3.63 25.62 1.80
C ASP A 99 2.56 24.61 1.37
N ARG A 100 2.76 23.31 1.66
CA ARG A 100 1.73 22.30 1.46
C ARG A 100 0.51 22.54 2.36
N CYS A 101 0.71 22.96 3.61
CA CYS A 101 -0.37 23.30 4.54
C CYS A 101 -1.01 24.67 4.29
N ARG A 102 -0.22 25.70 3.92
CA ARG A 102 -0.78 27.02 3.49
C ARG A 102 -1.63 26.90 2.23
N SER A 103 -1.31 26.00 1.32
CA SER A 103 -2.15 25.69 0.15
C SER A 103 -3.44 24.93 0.49
N ALA A 104 -3.55 24.33 1.68
CA ALA A 104 -4.74 23.62 2.15
C ALA A 104 -5.68 24.51 3.00
N SER A 105 -5.18 25.61 3.57
CA SER A 105 -5.97 26.60 4.31
C SER A 105 -5.91 27.97 3.63
N GLY A 106 -6.68 28.13 2.55
CA GLY A 106 -6.78 29.37 1.80
C GLY A 106 -8.08 30.12 2.12
N THR A 107 -8.03 31.03 3.10
CA THR A 107 -8.96 32.16 3.19
C THR A 107 -8.81 33.02 1.93
N ILE A 108 -9.95 33.43 1.38
CA ILE A 108 -10.11 34.18 0.14
C ILE A 108 -9.42 35.54 0.23
N VAL A 109 -8.40 35.79 -0.60
CA VAL A 109 -8.18 37.10 -1.23
C VAL A 109 -7.45 36.91 -2.56
N SER A 110 -8.03 37.52 -3.60
CA SER A 110 -7.55 37.54 -4.99
C SER A 110 -6.30 38.40 -5.15
N ASP A 111 -5.35 37.96 -5.97
CA ASP A 111 -5.01 38.55 -7.28
C ASP A 111 -3.79 37.81 -7.91
N GLY A 112 -3.70 37.82 -9.25
CA GLY A 112 -2.42 37.69 -9.97
C GLY A 112 -1.96 36.29 -10.40
N SER A 113 -2.39 35.87 -11.60
CA SER A 113 -1.65 35.06 -12.59
C SER A 113 -0.69 33.94 -12.09
N SER A 114 -1.13 32.69 -12.14
CA SER A 114 -0.20 31.60 -12.47
C SER A 114 -0.91 30.39 -13.11
N ARG A 115 -0.20 29.83 -14.08
CA ARG A 115 -0.56 28.74 -15.00
C ARG A 115 -1.47 27.70 -14.35
N SER A 116 -2.61 27.46 -14.99
CA SER A 116 -3.55 26.38 -14.69
C SER A 116 -2.84 25.03 -14.61
N ARG A 117 -2.32 24.68 -13.42
CA ARG A 117 -2.23 23.29 -12.96
C ARG A 117 -3.65 22.79 -13.08
N ARG A 118 -3.93 21.93 -14.07
CA ARG A 118 -5.20 21.22 -14.16
C ARG A 118 -5.29 20.38 -12.88
N ARG A 119 -5.84 20.97 -11.82
CA ARG A 119 -6.22 20.27 -10.60
C ARG A 119 -7.34 19.36 -11.06
N PHE A 120 -7.02 18.11 -11.38
CA PHE A 120 -8.02 17.07 -11.41
C PHE A 120 -8.71 17.14 -10.05
N ARG A 121 -9.98 17.59 -10.04
CA ARG A 121 -10.80 17.52 -8.84
C ARG A 121 -11.11 16.05 -8.64
N LEU A 122 -10.17 15.35 -8.02
CA LEU A 122 -10.42 14.03 -7.46
C LEU A 122 -11.65 14.16 -6.57
N PRO A 123 -12.61 13.22 -6.65
CA PRO A 123 -13.69 13.15 -5.67
C PRO A 123 -13.10 13.27 -4.27
N LYS A 124 -13.75 14.05 -3.40
CA LYS A 124 -13.33 14.14 -2.01
C LYS A 124 -13.33 12.71 -1.45
N LEU A 125 -12.25 12.32 -0.78
CA LEU A 125 -12.17 11.01 -0.15
C LEU A 125 -13.18 11.02 1.01
N GLU A 126 -14.34 10.40 0.79
CA GLU A 126 -15.34 10.24 1.83
C GLU A 126 -14.88 9.13 2.79
N LEU A 127 -14.98 9.40 4.08
CA LEU A 127 -14.69 8.38 5.09
C LEU A 127 -15.69 7.23 4.92
N LYS A 128 -15.16 6.01 4.98
CA LYS A 128 -15.98 4.82 4.83
C LYS A 128 -17.00 4.77 5.95
N ARG A 129 -18.27 4.68 5.59
CA ARG A 129 -19.36 4.60 6.56
C ARG A 129 -19.48 3.20 7.16
N PHE A 130 -19.96 3.12 8.40
CA PHE A 130 -20.10 1.87 9.14
C PHE A 130 -21.44 1.80 9.88
N ASN A 131 -22.18 0.72 9.65
CA ASN A 131 -23.50 0.47 10.23
C ASN A 131 -23.49 -0.52 11.42
N GLY A 132 -22.34 -1.11 11.76
CA GLY A 132 -22.26 -2.15 12.79
C GLY A 132 -22.35 -3.58 12.25
N ASP A 133 -22.32 -3.79 10.95
CA ASP A 133 -22.16 -5.11 10.36
C ASP A 133 -20.71 -5.61 10.53
N ILE A 134 -20.57 -6.77 11.16
CA ILE A 134 -19.26 -7.38 11.47
C ILE A 134 -18.49 -7.66 10.18
N ASP A 135 -19.19 -8.01 9.10
CA ASP A 135 -18.59 -8.26 7.78
C ASP A 135 -17.84 -7.04 7.22
N GLN A 136 -18.28 -5.84 7.58
CA GLN A 136 -17.74 -4.58 7.11
C GLN A 136 -16.68 -4.01 8.05
N TRP A 137 -16.57 -4.56 9.27
CA TRP A 137 -15.67 -4.08 10.31
C TRP A 137 -14.23 -3.99 9.81
N LEU A 138 -13.70 -5.05 9.20
CA LEU A 138 -12.31 -5.09 8.76
C LEU A 138 -12.01 -3.95 7.78
N SER A 139 -12.91 -3.75 6.81
CA SER A 139 -12.72 -2.70 5.81
C SER A 139 -12.91 -1.30 6.39
N PHE A 140 -13.84 -1.11 7.32
CA PHE A 140 -14.02 0.16 8.02
C PHE A 140 -12.80 0.49 8.90
N TRP A 141 -12.37 -0.46 9.73
CA TRP A 141 -11.29 -0.25 10.68
C TRP A 141 -9.97 0.06 9.98
N ILE A 142 -9.63 -0.62 8.87
CA ILE A 142 -8.42 -0.29 8.09
C ILE A 142 -8.44 1.15 7.59
N SER A 143 -9.59 1.64 7.12
CA SER A 143 -9.72 3.03 6.67
C SER A 143 -9.68 4.04 7.83
N PHE A 144 -10.32 3.71 8.96
CA PHE A 144 -10.38 4.59 10.13
C PHE A 144 -9.08 4.57 10.97
N ALA A 145 -8.30 3.50 10.90
CA ALA A 145 -7.05 3.34 11.64
C ALA A 145 -6.07 4.48 11.34
N GLN A 146 -6.04 4.96 10.10
CA GLN A 146 -5.21 6.11 9.70
C GLN A 146 -5.54 7.38 10.49
N ILE A 147 -6.82 7.63 10.78
CA ILE A 147 -7.26 8.76 11.61
C ILE A 147 -7.01 8.47 13.09
N HIS A 148 -7.23 7.22 13.50
CA HIS A 148 -7.02 6.79 14.88
C HIS A 148 -5.55 6.95 15.32
N GLU A 149 -4.61 6.57 14.46
CA GLU A 149 -3.16 6.57 14.68
C GLU A 149 -2.49 7.93 14.43
N ASP A 150 -3.19 8.90 13.82
CA ASP A 150 -2.64 10.23 13.55
C ASP A 150 -2.61 11.09 14.82
N ASP A 151 -1.43 11.25 15.42
CA ASP A 151 -1.24 12.06 16.64
C ASP A 151 -1.45 13.57 16.43
N SER A 152 -1.56 14.05 15.20
CA SER A 152 -1.82 15.47 14.91
C SER A 152 -3.28 15.90 15.17
N ILE A 153 -4.19 14.94 15.24
CA ILE A 153 -5.63 15.19 15.43
C ILE A 153 -5.99 15.02 16.90
N ALA A 154 -6.67 16.01 17.49
CA ALA A 154 -7.11 15.94 18.87
C ALA A 154 -8.12 14.79 19.08
N PRO A 155 -8.12 14.10 20.24
CA PRO A 155 -9.07 13.01 20.51
C PRO A 155 -10.55 13.42 20.39
N GLU A 156 -10.89 14.66 20.72
CA GLU A 156 -12.24 15.23 20.52
C GLU A 156 -12.64 15.25 19.04
N ASP A 157 -11.73 15.71 18.18
CA ASP A 157 -11.95 15.77 16.73
C ASP A 157 -12.01 14.36 16.15
N LYS A 158 -11.15 13.44 16.60
CA LYS A 158 -11.23 12.01 16.23
C LYS A 158 -12.59 11.40 16.61
N PHE A 159 -13.15 11.78 17.75
CA PHE A 159 -14.48 11.34 18.16
C PHE A 159 -15.54 11.92 17.21
N GLN A 160 -15.50 13.22 16.90
CA GLN A 160 -16.41 13.84 15.93
C GLN A 160 -16.38 13.13 14.56
N TYR A 161 -15.18 12.83 14.06
CA TYR A 161 -15.01 12.05 12.83
C TYR A 161 -15.59 10.65 12.96
N LEU A 162 -15.33 9.95 14.07
CA LEU A 162 -15.88 8.63 14.33
C LEU A 162 -17.41 8.64 14.25
N ILE A 163 -18.06 9.62 14.87
CA ILE A 163 -19.51 9.82 14.83
C ILE A 163 -19.98 9.96 13.38
N GLN A 164 -19.35 10.83 12.60
CA GLN A 164 -19.70 11.06 11.18
C GLN A 164 -19.54 9.81 10.29
N CYS A 165 -18.57 8.95 10.61
CA CYS A 165 -18.37 7.68 9.91
C CYS A 165 -19.45 6.65 10.25
N MET A 166 -20.24 6.82 11.30
CA MET A 166 -21.31 5.88 11.61
C MET A 166 -22.56 6.19 10.76
N ASP A 167 -23.22 5.16 10.25
CA ASP A 167 -24.49 5.32 9.56
C ASP A 167 -25.58 5.77 10.54
N GLU A 168 -26.44 6.68 10.10
CA GLU A 168 -27.61 7.12 10.87
C GLU A 168 -28.53 5.92 11.14
N ASN A 169 -29.09 5.83 12.35
CA ASN A 169 -29.95 4.72 12.79
C ASN A 169 -29.29 3.33 12.76
N SER A 170 -27.97 3.28 12.99
CA SER A 170 -27.22 2.03 12.99
C SER A 170 -26.79 1.60 14.40
N ARG A 171 -26.59 0.29 14.60
CA ARG A 171 -26.14 -0.27 15.88
C ARG A 171 -24.76 0.23 16.30
N ALA A 172 -23.93 0.60 15.32
CA ALA A 172 -22.64 1.24 15.58
C ALA A 172 -22.81 2.68 16.06
N ARG A 173 -23.71 3.45 15.43
CA ARG A 173 -24.05 4.82 15.87
C ARG A 173 -24.59 4.85 17.29
N GLU A 174 -25.55 3.98 17.62
CA GLU A 174 -26.09 3.84 18.98
C GLU A 174 -24.99 3.58 20.02
N LEU A 175 -24.00 2.75 19.68
CA LEU A 175 -22.87 2.48 20.57
C LEU A 175 -22.00 3.72 20.75
N VAL A 176 -21.65 4.40 19.66
CA VAL A 176 -20.77 5.57 19.70
C VAL A 176 -21.41 6.73 20.44
N GLU A 177 -22.70 6.98 20.21
CA GLU A 177 -23.47 8.05 20.87
C GLU A 177 -23.81 7.74 22.34
N SER A 178 -23.65 6.49 22.80
CA SER A 178 -23.81 6.15 24.22
C SER A 178 -22.72 6.76 25.11
N PHE A 179 -21.63 7.25 24.52
CA PHE A 179 -20.55 7.95 25.20
C PHE A 179 -20.60 9.45 24.90
N PRO A 180 -20.46 10.33 25.92
CA PRO A 180 -20.29 11.75 25.67
C PRO A 180 -19.04 12.02 24.82
N PRO A 181 -19.12 12.87 23.76
CA PRO A 181 -18.03 13.12 22.81
C PRO A 181 -16.95 14.02 23.43
N THR A 182 -16.16 13.46 24.34
CA THR A 182 -15.05 14.11 25.05
C THR A 182 -13.76 13.33 24.85
N ALA A 183 -12.59 13.98 24.95
CA ALA A 183 -11.29 13.31 24.80
C ALA A 183 -11.12 12.10 25.72
N GLY A 184 -11.51 12.24 26.99
CA GLY A 184 -11.38 11.17 27.98
C GLY A 184 -12.22 9.93 27.68
N ASN A 185 -13.26 10.06 26.84
CA ASN A 185 -14.12 8.94 26.45
C ASN A 185 -13.77 8.36 25.08
N TYR A 186 -12.96 9.04 24.26
CA TYR A 186 -12.57 8.55 22.93
C TYR A 186 -11.91 7.16 22.99
N ALA A 187 -10.97 6.95 23.91
CA ALA A 187 -10.33 5.64 24.07
C ALA A 187 -11.34 4.54 24.44
N LYS A 188 -12.30 4.86 25.33
CA LYS A 188 -13.32 3.92 25.80
C LYS A 188 -14.30 3.53 24.69
N VAL A 189 -14.71 4.47 23.84
CA VAL A 189 -15.63 4.15 22.72
C VAL A 189 -14.94 3.30 21.66
N ILE A 190 -13.65 3.54 21.38
CA ILE A 190 -12.87 2.71 20.46
C ILE A 190 -12.70 1.29 21.01
N GLU A 191 -12.40 1.14 22.29
CA GLU A 191 -12.33 -0.16 22.95
C GLU A 191 -13.68 -0.89 22.88
N SER A 192 -14.78 -0.20 23.16
CA SER A 192 -16.13 -0.76 23.08
C SER A 192 -16.50 -1.19 21.65
N LEU A 193 -16.14 -0.39 20.64
CA LEU A 193 -16.32 -0.72 19.22
C LEU A 193 -15.53 -1.98 18.84
N LYS A 194 -14.23 -2.05 19.20
CA LYS A 194 -13.38 -3.22 18.95
C LYS A 194 -13.92 -4.46 19.66
N SER A 195 -14.33 -4.33 20.91
CA SER A 195 -14.90 -5.44 21.70
C SER A 195 -16.20 -5.97 21.09
N ARG A 196 -17.05 -5.10 20.55
CA ARG A 196 -18.36 -5.50 20.00
C ARG A 196 -18.26 -6.04 18.58
N PHE A 197 -17.54 -5.34 17.69
CA PHE A 197 -17.52 -5.58 16.25
C PHE A 197 -16.17 -6.12 15.74
N GLY A 198 -15.07 -5.81 16.41
CA GLY A 198 -13.71 -6.19 16.02
C GLY A 198 -13.18 -7.48 16.65
N ARG A 199 -14.07 -8.40 17.04
CA ARG A 199 -13.69 -9.70 17.60
C ARG A 199 -13.08 -10.57 16.52
N THR A 200 -11.76 -10.73 16.56
CA THR A 200 -10.98 -11.48 15.57
C THR A 200 -11.50 -12.90 15.38
N GLU A 201 -11.77 -13.63 16.47
CA GLU A 201 -12.33 -14.99 16.43
C GLU A 201 -13.65 -15.06 15.64
N LEU A 202 -14.55 -14.11 15.89
CA LEU A 202 -15.85 -14.05 15.22
C LEU A 202 -15.70 -13.66 13.75
N LEU A 203 -14.77 -12.77 13.42
CA LEU A 203 -14.45 -12.39 12.04
C LEU A 203 -13.89 -13.58 11.26
N VAL A 204 -13.03 -14.39 11.88
CA VAL A 204 -12.54 -15.64 11.28
C VAL A 204 -13.70 -16.59 10.99
N GLU A 205 -14.61 -16.81 11.95
CA GLU A 205 -15.80 -17.61 11.74
C GLU A 205 -16.67 -17.10 10.57
N VAL A 206 -16.86 -15.79 10.47
CA VAL A 206 -17.61 -15.17 9.38
C VAL A 206 -17.01 -15.54 8.02
N TYR A 207 -15.70 -15.37 7.84
CA TYR A 207 -15.05 -15.66 6.56
C TYR A 207 -15.03 -17.17 6.24
N VAL A 208 -14.85 -18.03 7.24
CA VAL A 208 -14.96 -19.49 7.08
C VAL A 208 -16.40 -19.89 6.69
N ARG A 209 -17.42 -19.32 7.33
CA ARG A 209 -18.83 -19.57 7.00
C ARG A 209 -19.19 -19.05 5.60
N LYS A 210 -18.63 -17.92 5.17
CA LYS A 210 -18.77 -17.42 3.79
C LYS A 210 -18.18 -18.40 2.78
N MET A 211 -17.03 -18.97 3.09
CA MET A 211 -16.40 -20.01 2.26
C MET A 211 -17.26 -21.28 2.20
N LEU A 212 -17.77 -21.76 3.34
CA LEU A 212 -18.72 -22.88 3.39
C LEU A 212 -20.01 -22.59 2.59
N SER A 213 -20.50 -21.36 2.64
CA SER A 213 -21.66 -20.94 1.84
C SER A 213 -21.37 -20.99 0.34
N LEU A 214 -20.13 -20.77 -0.11
CA LEU A 214 -19.75 -20.96 -1.51
C LEU A 214 -19.79 -22.43 -1.91
N ILE A 215 -19.33 -23.34 -1.04
CA ILE A 215 -19.40 -24.79 -1.25
C ILE A 215 -20.86 -25.21 -1.46
N LEU A 216 -21.73 -24.85 -0.51
CA LEU A 216 -23.15 -25.20 -0.58
C LEU A 216 -23.81 -24.63 -1.84
N ARG A 217 -23.45 -23.41 -2.22
CA ARG A 217 -23.96 -22.80 -3.44
C ARG A 217 -23.55 -23.58 -4.69
N ASN A 218 -22.29 -23.98 -4.80
CA ASN A 218 -21.77 -24.70 -5.97
C ASN A 218 -22.17 -26.18 -6.00
N ALA A 219 -22.45 -26.78 -4.84
CA ALA A 219 -22.87 -28.18 -4.74
C ALA A 219 -24.39 -28.38 -4.93
N VAL A 220 -25.23 -27.43 -4.49
CA VAL A 220 -26.69 -27.60 -4.43
C VAL A 220 -27.43 -26.84 -5.54
N ARG A 221 -26.90 -25.71 -6.02
CA ARG A 221 -27.63 -24.90 -7.02
C ARG A 221 -27.40 -25.42 -8.44
N ALA A 222 -28.46 -25.36 -9.25
CA ALA A 222 -28.45 -25.75 -10.66
C ALA A 222 -27.48 -24.94 -11.53
N GLU A 223 -27.14 -23.72 -11.11
CA GLU A 223 -26.21 -22.85 -11.84
C GLU A 223 -25.00 -22.52 -10.93
N PRO A 224 -23.84 -23.15 -11.18
CA PRO A 224 -22.62 -22.87 -10.43
C PRO A 224 -22.13 -21.44 -10.72
N LEU A 225 -21.39 -20.87 -9.78
CA LEU A 225 -20.71 -19.59 -10.01
C LEU A 225 -19.74 -19.72 -11.20
N LYS A 226 -19.61 -18.65 -11.99
CA LYS A 226 -18.52 -18.51 -12.96
C LYS A 226 -17.18 -18.69 -12.23
N LEU A 227 -16.23 -19.34 -12.88
CA LEU A 227 -14.93 -19.68 -12.27
C LEU A 227 -14.19 -18.42 -11.81
N SER A 228 -14.21 -17.34 -12.60
CA SER A 228 -13.64 -16.03 -12.24
C SER A 228 -14.21 -15.49 -10.93
N SER A 229 -15.54 -15.40 -10.81
CA SER A 229 -16.17 -14.92 -9.58
C SER A 229 -15.92 -15.83 -8.38
N LEU A 230 -15.76 -17.14 -8.59
CA LEU A 230 -15.43 -18.07 -7.52
C LEU A 230 -14.00 -17.82 -7.01
N TYR A 231 -13.04 -17.72 -7.94
CA TYR A 231 -11.65 -17.42 -7.64
C TYR A 231 -11.51 -16.10 -6.90
N ASP A 232 -12.11 -15.01 -7.41
CA ASP A 232 -12.03 -13.67 -6.79
C ASP A 232 -12.54 -13.67 -5.35
N LYS A 233 -13.63 -14.40 -5.07
CA LYS A 233 -14.20 -14.51 -3.73
C LYS A 233 -13.33 -15.33 -2.80
N LEU A 234 -12.83 -16.48 -3.26
CA LEU A 234 -11.91 -17.32 -2.49
C LEU A 234 -10.65 -16.54 -2.12
N GLU A 235 -10.06 -15.87 -3.10
CA GLU A 235 -8.87 -15.05 -2.89
C GLU A 235 -9.15 -13.89 -1.94
N SER A 236 -10.30 -13.21 -2.07
CA SER A 236 -10.72 -12.15 -1.15
C SER A 236 -10.88 -12.66 0.29
N TYR A 237 -11.48 -13.83 0.50
CA TYR A 237 -11.66 -14.39 1.84
C TYR A 237 -10.33 -14.85 2.45
N MET A 238 -9.43 -15.42 1.64
CA MET A 238 -8.09 -15.79 2.09
C MET A 238 -7.28 -14.56 2.53
N ARG A 239 -7.25 -13.49 1.72
CA ARG A 239 -6.58 -12.24 2.09
C ARG A 239 -7.15 -11.61 3.37
N ALA A 240 -8.47 -11.70 3.56
CA ALA A 240 -9.11 -11.21 4.78
C ALA A 240 -8.70 -12.03 6.01
N LEU A 241 -8.63 -13.36 5.89
CA LEU A 241 -8.14 -14.24 6.96
C LEU A 241 -6.67 -13.95 7.30
N GLU A 242 -5.81 -13.75 6.30
CA GLU A 242 -4.40 -13.36 6.50
C GLU A 242 -4.28 -12.03 7.26
N THR A 243 -5.12 -11.04 6.91
CA THR A 243 -5.16 -9.73 7.61
C THR A 243 -5.58 -9.87 9.08
N LEU A 244 -6.40 -10.87 9.41
CA LEU A 244 -6.81 -11.17 10.78
C LEU A 244 -5.77 -11.98 11.58
N GLY A 245 -4.62 -12.30 10.98
CA GLY A 245 -3.56 -13.09 11.61
C GLY A 245 -3.74 -14.61 11.48
N VAL A 246 -4.75 -15.07 10.73
CA VAL A 246 -4.89 -16.49 10.35
C VAL A 246 -3.93 -16.73 9.19
N THR A 247 -2.68 -17.04 9.52
CA THR A 247 -1.69 -17.35 8.50
C THR A 247 -2.03 -18.67 7.82
N THR A 248 -1.83 -18.69 6.51
CA THR A 248 -1.92 -19.88 5.68
C THR A 248 -1.12 -21.01 6.34
N GLU A 249 0.10 -20.76 6.82
CA GLU A 249 0.94 -21.76 7.50
C GLU A 249 0.38 -22.39 8.77
N SER A 250 -0.53 -21.76 9.52
CA SER A 250 -1.12 -22.37 10.72
C SER A 250 -2.45 -23.09 10.46
N HIS A 251 -3.16 -22.69 9.40
CA HIS A 251 -4.53 -23.17 9.14
C HIS A 251 -4.74 -23.81 7.75
N VAL A 252 -3.69 -24.01 6.94
CA VAL A 252 -3.82 -24.63 5.60
C VAL A 252 -4.50 -26.00 5.68
N ALA A 253 -4.23 -26.80 6.71
CA ALA A 253 -4.83 -28.12 6.86
C ALA A 253 -6.37 -28.08 6.85
N THR A 254 -6.97 -26.97 7.29
CA THR A 254 -8.42 -26.74 7.23
C THR A 254 -8.84 -25.99 5.97
N ILE A 255 -8.06 -24.99 5.53
CA ILE A 255 -8.40 -24.14 4.38
C ILE A 255 -8.34 -24.93 3.07
N LEU A 256 -7.32 -25.77 2.87
CA LEU A 256 -7.12 -26.48 1.59
C LEU A 256 -8.30 -27.41 1.24
N PRO A 257 -8.80 -28.29 2.14
CA PRO A 257 -10.00 -29.08 1.86
C PRO A 257 -11.24 -28.23 1.57
N LEU A 258 -11.37 -27.05 2.20
CA LEU A 258 -12.48 -26.12 1.95
C LEU A 258 -12.39 -25.54 0.55
N VAL A 259 -11.20 -25.11 0.10
CA VAL A 259 -10.99 -24.63 -1.27
C VAL A 259 -11.31 -25.74 -2.27
N GLU A 260 -10.76 -26.95 -2.08
CA GLU A 260 -11.03 -28.08 -2.98
C GLU A 260 -12.54 -28.38 -3.06
N SER A 261 -13.27 -28.30 -1.94
CA SER A 261 -14.71 -28.51 -1.90
C SER A 261 -15.53 -27.41 -2.59
N CYS A 262 -14.96 -26.21 -2.78
CA CYS A 262 -15.65 -25.11 -3.48
C CYS A 262 -15.69 -25.30 -5.00
N LEU A 263 -14.80 -26.13 -5.54
CA LEU A 263 -14.52 -26.17 -6.98
C LEU A 263 -15.48 -27.11 -7.73
N PRO A 264 -15.88 -26.76 -8.96
CA PRO A 264 -16.62 -27.67 -9.82
C PRO A 264 -15.82 -28.96 -10.10
N GLY A 265 -16.52 -30.09 -10.21
CA GLY A 265 -15.88 -31.40 -10.43
C GLY A 265 -14.98 -31.47 -11.68
N GLU A 266 -15.30 -30.71 -12.73
CA GLU A 266 -14.46 -30.59 -13.94
C GLU A 266 -13.09 -29.96 -13.62
N ILE A 267 -13.09 -28.86 -12.87
CA ILE A 267 -11.89 -28.11 -12.47
C ILE A 267 -11.07 -28.94 -11.50
N LEU A 268 -11.71 -29.65 -10.56
CA LEU A 268 -11.02 -30.58 -9.68
C LEU A 268 -10.35 -31.71 -10.45
N ARG A 269 -11.03 -32.29 -11.46
CA ARG A 269 -10.43 -33.32 -12.30
C ARG A 269 -9.23 -32.79 -13.09
N ALA A 270 -9.31 -31.57 -13.62
CA ALA A 270 -8.18 -30.92 -14.29
C ALA A 270 -7.02 -30.69 -13.31
N TRP A 271 -7.28 -30.14 -12.12
CA TRP A 271 -6.30 -29.98 -11.05
C TRP A 271 -5.62 -31.30 -10.69
N GLN A 272 -6.38 -32.38 -10.47
CA GLN A 272 -5.82 -33.69 -10.12
C GLN A 272 -4.95 -34.28 -11.23
N ARG A 273 -5.21 -33.97 -12.51
CA ARG A 273 -4.33 -34.37 -13.63
C ARG A 273 -3.01 -33.61 -13.61
N THR A 274 -3.05 -32.30 -13.38
CA THR A 274 -1.87 -31.43 -13.29
C THR A 274 -1.00 -31.77 -12.08
N ASN A 275 -1.61 -32.25 -11.00
CA ASN A 275 -0.92 -32.59 -9.76
C ASN A 275 -0.38 -34.04 -9.72
N ARG A 276 -0.61 -34.87 -10.75
CA ARG A 276 -0.06 -36.24 -10.82
C ARG A 276 1.46 -36.19 -11.00
N GLY A 277 2.20 -36.44 -9.93
CA GLY A 277 3.67 -36.56 -9.95
C GLY A 277 4.38 -35.82 -8.80
N GLN A 278 3.65 -35.05 -8.00
CA GLN A 278 4.22 -34.37 -6.82
C GLN A 278 3.94 -35.22 -5.57
N SER A 279 4.98 -35.48 -4.78
CA SER A 279 4.87 -36.27 -3.55
C SER A 279 3.90 -35.59 -2.58
N ASN A 280 2.90 -36.34 -2.08
CA ASN A 280 2.03 -35.92 -0.98
C ASN A 280 2.85 -35.92 0.33
N SER A 281 3.81 -35.00 0.49
CA SER A 281 4.42 -34.80 1.79
C SER A 281 3.38 -34.17 2.74
N LEU A 282 3.21 -34.76 3.93
CA LEU A 282 2.23 -34.35 4.93
C LEU A 282 2.71 -33.19 5.83
N GLY A 283 3.72 -32.43 5.39
CA GLY A 283 4.22 -31.27 6.13
C GLY A 283 3.33 -30.04 5.95
N CYS A 284 3.27 -29.16 6.96
CA CYS A 284 2.49 -27.92 6.85
C CYS A 284 2.98 -27.04 5.69
N ASP A 285 4.30 -26.97 5.49
CA ASP A 285 4.92 -26.26 4.36
C ASP A 285 4.51 -26.86 3.01
N ALA A 286 4.37 -28.18 2.94
CA ALA A 286 3.93 -28.86 1.73
C ALA A 286 2.45 -28.62 1.42
N LEU A 287 1.60 -28.58 2.44
CA LEU A 287 0.20 -28.21 2.27
C LEU A 287 0.07 -26.74 1.85
N SER A 288 0.84 -25.83 2.47
CA SER A 288 0.87 -24.41 2.13
C SER A 288 1.28 -24.20 0.67
N GLU A 289 2.33 -24.89 0.25
CA GLU A 289 2.79 -24.90 -1.14
C GLU A 289 1.75 -25.50 -2.10
N ARG A 290 1.05 -26.57 -1.69
CA ARG A 290 -0.06 -27.15 -2.46
C ARG A 290 -1.22 -26.18 -2.63
N LEU A 291 -1.60 -25.46 -1.58
CA LEU A 291 -2.65 -24.44 -1.64
C LEU A 291 -2.26 -23.27 -2.57
N LYS A 292 -1.01 -22.80 -2.50
CA LYS A 292 -0.48 -21.79 -3.44
C LYS A 292 -0.57 -22.27 -4.88
N ARG A 293 -0.17 -23.52 -5.15
CA ARG A 293 -0.27 -24.13 -6.49
C ARG A 293 -1.71 -24.26 -6.97
N LEU A 294 -2.64 -24.61 -6.09
CA LEU A 294 -4.06 -24.69 -6.42
C LEU A 294 -4.60 -23.32 -6.81
N MET A 295 -4.33 -22.28 -6.03
CA MET A 295 -4.77 -20.92 -6.34
C MET A 295 -4.18 -20.41 -7.65
N GLU A 296 -2.90 -20.69 -7.90
CA GLU A 296 -2.24 -20.33 -9.16
C GLU A 296 -2.80 -21.14 -10.36
N PHE A 297 -3.17 -22.40 -10.17
CA PHE A 297 -3.88 -23.18 -11.19
C PHE A 297 -5.25 -22.57 -11.51
N LEU A 298 -6.05 -22.22 -10.49
CA LEU A 298 -7.35 -21.57 -10.69
C LEU A 298 -7.21 -20.25 -11.44
N ARG A 299 -6.19 -19.45 -11.09
CA ARG A 299 -5.88 -18.21 -11.80
C ARG A 299 -5.63 -18.45 -13.29
N ARG A 300 -4.83 -19.47 -13.64
CA ARG A 300 -4.57 -19.82 -15.05
C ARG A 300 -5.80 -20.32 -15.79
N GLU A 301 -6.66 -21.09 -15.13
CA GLU A 301 -7.93 -21.53 -15.73
C GLU A 301 -8.86 -20.33 -16.00
N VAL A 302 -8.93 -19.35 -15.08
CA VAL A 302 -9.68 -18.10 -15.30
C VAL A 302 -9.10 -17.30 -16.48
N GLU A 303 -7.78 -17.11 -16.53
CA GLU A 303 -7.11 -16.45 -17.66
C GLU A 303 -7.30 -17.22 -18.98
N GLY A 304 -7.39 -18.55 -18.90
CA GLY A 304 -7.71 -19.44 -20.01
C GLY A 304 -9.13 -19.26 -20.53
N GLU A 305 -10.13 -19.18 -19.64
CA GLU A 305 -11.52 -18.88 -19.99
C GLU A 305 -11.63 -17.53 -20.71
N ASP A 306 -10.93 -16.49 -20.24
CA ASP A 306 -10.92 -15.18 -20.87
C ASP A 306 -10.30 -15.22 -22.28
N ARG A 307 -9.21 -15.98 -22.46
CA ARG A 307 -8.60 -16.18 -23.79
C ARG A 307 -9.50 -16.95 -24.74
N ILE A 308 -10.19 -17.98 -24.25
CA ILE A 308 -11.16 -18.75 -25.05
C ILE A 308 -12.33 -17.84 -25.42
N ALA A 309 -12.86 -17.06 -24.49
CA ALA A 309 -13.93 -16.10 -24.74
C ALA A 309 -13.52 -15.08 -25.81
N LEU A 310 -12.29 -14.56 -25.74
CA LEU A 310 -11.73 -13.67 -26.75
C LEU A 310 -11.65 -14.35 -28.13
N ALA A 311 -11.09 -15.55 -28.22
CA ALA A 311 -11.00 -16.31 -29.48
C ALA A 311 -12.37 -16.70 -30.06
N MET A 312 -13.35 -16.98 -29.21
CA MET A 312 -14.72 -17.29 -29.64
C MET A 312 -15.48 -16.03 -30.07
N SER A 313 -15.19 -14.87 -29.48
CA SER A 313 -15.81 -13.60 -29.89
C SER A 313 -15.35 -13.14 -31.28
N THR A 314 -14.07 -13.32 -31.62
CA THR A 314 -13.52 -12.97 -32.94
C THR A 314 -14.09 -13.88 -34.03
N THR A 315 -14.24 -15.18 -33.76
CA THR A 315 -14.85 -16.13 -34.69
C THR A 315 -16.36 -15.97 -34.85
N ARG A 316 -17.08 -15.57 -33.80
CA ARG A 316 -18.53 -15.26 -33.88
C ARG A 316 -18.78 -13.98 -34.68
N SER A 317 -17.94 -12.96 -34.51
CA SER A 317 -17.97 -11.74 -35.34
C SER A 317 -17.67 -12.05 -36.82
N ALA A 318 -16.71 -12.96 -37.09
CA ALA A 318 -16.41 -13.43 -38.45
C ALA A 318 -17.57 -14.22 -39.10
N LYS A 319 -18.24 -15.11 -38.36
CA LYS A 319 -19.45 -15.81 -38.85
C LYS A 319 -20.57 -14.84 -39.23
N THR A 320 -20.80 -13.82 -38.40
CA THR A 320 -21.84 -12.82 -38.66
C THR A 320 -21.50 -11.90 -39.84
N ALA A 321 -20.21 -11.74 -40.17
CA ALA A 321 -19.75 -11.00 -41.35
C ALA A 321 -19.86 -11.83 -42.65
N VAL A 322 -19.60 -13.14 -42.57
CA VAL A 322 -19.73 -14.06 -43.71
C VAL A 322 -21.20 -14.28 -44.12
N GLU A 323 -22.15 -14.31 -43.16
CA GLU A 323 -23.59 -14.39 -43.46
C GLU A 323 -24.19 -13.10 -44.08
N ARG A 324 -23.48 -11.97 -44.02
CA ARG A 324 -23.92 -10.69 -44.61
C ARG A 324 -23.34 -10.40 -45.99
N LEU A 325 -22.49 -11.27 -46.52
CA LEU A 325 -22.02 -11.15 -47.90
C LEU A 325 -23.14 -11.58 -48.85
N PRO A 326 -23.64 -10.71 -49.74
CA PRO A 326 -24.66 -11.10 -50.72
C PRO A 326 -24.05 -12.17 -51.62
N THR A 327 -24.70 -13.32 -51.68
CA THR A 327 -24.49 -14.34 -52.69
C THR A 327 -24.77 -13.70 -54.05
N GLN A 328 -23.71 -13.20 -54.71
CA GLN A 328 -23.79 -12.86 -56.12
C GLN A 328 -24.11 -14.15 -56.87
N SER A 329 -25.37 -14.24 -57.24
CA SER A 329 -25.95 -15.29 -58.05
C SER A 329 -25.24 -15.22 -59.40
N ARG A 330 -24.56 -16.32 -59.71
CA ARG A 330 -24.10 -16.67 -61.04
C ARG A 330 -25.37 -16.89 -61.88
N THR A 331 -25.65 -16.01 -62.83
CA THR A 331 -26.61 -16.26 -63.91
C THR A 331 -25.93 -15.90 -65.22
N ASP A 332 -25.64 -16.97 -65.96
CA ASP A 332 -25.47 -17.15 -67.41
C ASP A 332 -24.75 -16.10 -68.26
#